data_AF-A0AAN6WAH2-F1
#
_entry.id   AF-A0AAN6WAH2-F1
#
_cell.length_a   1.000
_cell.length_b   1.000
_cell.length_c   1.000
_cell.angle_alpha   90.00
_cell.angle_beta   90.00
_cell.angle_gamma   90.00
#
_symmetry.space_group_name_H-M   'P 1'
#
loop_
_entity.id
_entity.type
_entity.pdbx_description
1 polymer ?
#
loop_
_entity_poly.entity_id
_entity_poly.type
_entity_poly.pdbx_seq_one_letter_code
_entity_poly.pdbx_strand_id
1 'polypeptide(L)'
;MTISIILLLYLLTSTRCPLLKRLPERPTRILIIGCGQGTTTSALAGLIPVDGGRVDALDPTPHSHVCALEQYVHRSSNGSPYTLGEAQTYLTWYHPITFHQTDAIQFLADDTNKDKEWEVVVLVHSVWYFDFVTTLRKTLEKLKGRMKRVFIAEHALRATSREAQPHVLAPISRATLEVLRLGRTVEEAEWI
;
A
#
# COMPACT_ATOMS: atom_id res chain seq x y z
N MET A 1 -6.12 -6.71 19.68
CA MET A 1 -5.83 -6.19 18.33
C MET A 1 -5.10 -4.88 18.49
N THR A 2 -3.85 -4.80 18.04
CA THR A 2 -3.05 -3.57 18.16
C THR A 2 -2.97 -2.92 16.79
N ILE A 3 -3.51 -1.71 16.66
CA ILE A 3 -3.37 -0.88 15.47
C ILE A 3 -2.19 0.05 15.72
N SER A 4 -1.15 -0.05 14.90
CA SER A 4 -0.03 0.89 14.92
C SER A 4 -0.10 1.78 13.68
N ILE A 5 -0.47 3.04 13.88
CA ILE A 5 -0.43 4.05 12.81
C ILE A 5 0.93 4.74 12.88
N ILE A 6 1.62 4.78 11.73
CA ILE A 6 2.90 5.43 11.56
C ILE A 6 2.72 6.47 10.46
N LEU A 7 2.83 7.75 10.80
CA LEU A 7 2.89 8.80 9.79
C LEU A 7 4.32 8.85 9.24
N LEU A 8 4.48 8.63 7.93
CA LEU A 8 5.76 8.51 7.26
C LEU A 8 5.97 9.66 6.25
N LEU A 9 7.20 10.15 6.21
CA LEU A 9 7.61 11.30 5.40
C LEU A 9 8.73 10.99 4.39
N TYR A 10 9.26 9.75 4.33
CA TYR A 10 10.41 9.43 3.47
C TYR A 10 10.44 8.01 2.87
N LEU A 11 11.08 7.94 1.68
CA LEU A 11 11.28 6.82 0.74
C LEU A 11 11.41 5.41 1.35
N LEU A 12 10.68 4.49 0.72
CA LEU A 12 10.43 3.10 1.16
C LEU A 12 11.55 2.09 0.83
N THR A 13 12.61 2.51 0.14
CA THR A 13 13.67 1.60 -0.34
C THR A 13 14.83 1.41 0.65
N SER A 14 14.81 2.02 1.84
CA SER A 14 15.92 1.92 2.78
C SER A 14 15.57 1.18 4.08
N THR A 15 16.60 0.60 4.69
CA THR A 15 16.66 0.14 6.09
C THR A 15 16.25 1.20 7.12
N ARG A 16 15.97 2.44 6.68
CA ARG A 16 15.47 3.55 7.48
C ARG A 16 13.96 3.74 7.38
N CYS A 17 13.17 2.80 6.87
CA CYS A 17 11.71 2.89 6.98
C CYS A 17 11.28 2.66 8.45
N PRO A 18 10.76 3.68 9.19
CA PRO A 18 10.29 3.51 10.57
C PRO A 18 9.35 2.33 10.79
N LEU A 19 8.59 1.94 9.76
CA LEU A 19 7.72 0.78 9.80
C LEU A 19 8.48 -0.51 10.13
N LEU A 20 9.61 -0.76 9.46
CA LEU A 20 10.38 -2.00 9.63
C LEU A 20 10.87 -2.17 11.08
N LYS A 21 11.17 -1.06 11.77
CA LYS A 21 11.60 -1.08 13.17
C LYS A 21 10.50 -1.42 14.17
N ARG A 22 9.22 -1.33 13.76
CA ARG A 22 8.06 -1.65 14.60
C ARG A 22 7.46 -3.01 14.30
N LEU A 23 7.94 -3.68 13.25
CA LEU A 23 7.52 -5.03 12.93
C LEU A 23 8.05 -6.02 13.97
N PRO A 24 7.43 -7.20 14.07
CA PRO A 24 8.04 -8.33 14.75
C PRO A 24 9.42 -8.60 14.15
N GLU A 25 10.36 -9.17 14.92
CA GLU A 25 11.70 -9.45 14.40
C GLU A 25 11.70 -10.46 13.24
N ARG A 26 10.75 -11.41 13.24
CA ARG A 26 10.62 -12.47 12.22
C ARG A 26 9.15 -12.78 11.94
N PRO A 27 8.42 -11.89 11.26
CA PRO A 27 7.05 -12.16 10.88
C PRO A 27 7.01 -13.36 9.92
N THR A 28 6.00 -14.21 10.05
CA THR A 28 5.88 -15.41 9.19
C THR A 28 4.82 -15.29 8.11
N ARG A 29 3.75 -14.52 8.37
CA ARG A 29 2.65 -14.29 7.41
C ARG A 29 2.31 -12.82 7.34
N ILE A 30 2.53 -12.21 6.18
CA ILE A 30 2.28 -10.79 5.93
C ILE A 30 1.23 -10.65 4.83
N LEU A 31 0.22 -9.79 5.07
CA LEU A 31 -0.67 -9.29 4.03
C LEU A 31 -0.32 -7.83 3.73
N ILE A 32 -0.16 -7.48 2.47
CA ILE A 32 0.08 -6.11 2.02
C ILE A 32 -1.08 -5.67 1.13
N ILE A 33 -1.72 -4.55 1.47
CA ILE A 33 -2.83 -3.99 0.71
C ILE A 33 -2.38 -2.72 -0.01
N GLY A 34 -2.48 -2.72 -1.33
CA GLY A 34 -1.94 -1.69 -2.21
C GLY A 34 -0.44 -1.88 -2.41
N CYS A 35 -0.05 -3.01 -2.98
CA CYS A 35 1.35 -3.41 -3.09
C CYS A 35 2.09 -2.75 -4.27
N GLY A 36 1.37 -2.21 -5.26
CA GLY A 36 1.91 -1.61 -6.47
C GLY A 36 2.91 -2.53 -7.18
N GLN A 37 4.04 -1.96 -7.60
CA GLN A 37 5.17 -2.71 -8.18
C GLN A 37 5.93 -3.59 -7.17
N GLY A 38 5.62 -3.49 -5.87
CA GLY A 38 6.18 -4.37 -4.85
C GLY A 38 7.44 -3.86 -4.15
N THR A 39 7.74 -2.55 -4.19
CA THR A 39 8.91 -1.97 -3.49
C THR A 39 8.90 -2.27 -1.99
N THR A 40 7.79 -1.96 -1.30
CA THR A 40 7.62 -2.32 0.12
C THR A 40 7.53 -3.83 0.31
N THR A 41 6.87 -4.52 -0.63
CA THR A 41 6.68 -5.97 -0.60
C THR A 41 8.01 -6.72 -0.56
N SER A 42 8.98 -6.35 -1.40
CA SER A 42 10.32 -6.95 -1.42
C SER A 42 11.06 -6.71 -0.10
N ALA A 43 11.03 -5.48 0.43
CA ALA A 43 11.66 -5.16 1.70
C ALA A 43 11.10 -5.99 2.87
N LEU A 44 9.77 -6.17 2.92
CA LEU A 44 9.11 -6.99 3.93
C LEU A 44 9.35 -8.49 3.73
N ALA A 45 9.39 -8.96 2.49
CA ALA A 45 9.70 -10.35 2.17
C ALA A 45 11.16 -10.71 2.47
N GLY A 46 12.06 -9.74 2.57
CA GLY A 46 13.42 -9.94 3.10
C GLY A 46 13.47 -10.21 4.62
N LEU A 47 12.39 -9.97 5.36
CA LEU A 47 12.33 -10.16 6.82
C LEU A 47 11.70 -11.49 7.24
N ILE A 48 11.01 -12.18 6.33
CA ILE A 48 10.33 -13.43 6.64
C ILE A 48 11.29 -14.62 6.51
N PRO A 49 11.13 -15.68 7.33
CA PRO A 49 11.91 -16.90 7.16
C PRO A 49 11.72 -17.52 5.77
N VAL A 50 12.79 -18.02 5.17
CA VAL A 50 12.74 -18.74 3.88
C VAL A 50 11.82 -19.96 4.00
N ASP A 51 11.93 -20.69 5.10
CA ASP A 51 11.10 -21.86 5.39
C ASP A 51 9.79 -21.41 6.07
N GLY A 52 8.67 -21.60 5.37
CA GLY A 52 7.33 -21.38 5.92
C GLY A 52 6.88 -19.90 6.00
N GLY A 53 7.71 -18.94 5.61
CA GLY A 53 7.32 -17.55 5.45
C GLY A 53 6.50 -17.31 4.19
N ARG A 54 5.48 -16.44 4.27
CA ARG A 54 4.66 -16.05 3.10
C ARG A 54 4.26 -14.59 3.14
N VAL A 55 4.26 -13.95 1.97
CA VAL A 55 3.61 -12.65 1.74
C VAL A 55 2.47 -12.81 0.74
N ASP A 56 1.28 -12.33 1.10
CA ASP A 56 0.19 -12.06 0.15
C ASP A 56 0.18 -10.54 -0.13
N ALA A 57 0.26 -10.16 -1.40
CA ALA A 57 0.37 -8.76 -1.81
C ALA A 57 -0.74 -8.42 -2.80
N LEU A 58 -1.62 -7.49 -2.44
CA LEU A 58 -2.83 -7.16 -3.20
C LEU A 58 -2.69 -5.81 -3.89
N ASP A 59 -3.06 -5.74 -5.16
CA ASP A 59 -3.27 -4.48 -5.86
C ASP A 59 -4.34 -4.65 -6.95
N PRO A 60 -5.38 -3.81 -7.03
CA PRO A 60 -6.40 -3.94 -8.07
C PRO A 60 -5.93 -3.45 -9.44
N THR A 61 -4.79 -2.75 -9.51
CA THR A 61 -4.29 -2.14 -10.76
C THR A 61 -3.94 -3.22 -11.78
N PRO A 62 -4.36 -3.08 -13.05
CA PRO A 62 -3.99 -4.02 -14.11
C PRO A 62 -2.48 -4.23 -14.21
N HIS A 63 -2.05 -5.47 -14.39
CA HIS A 63 -0.64 -5.81 -14.55
C HIS A 63 0.05 -5.08 -15.71
N SER A 64 -0.69 -4.70 -16.75
CA SER A 64 -0.18 -3.93 -17.89
C SER A 64 0.09 -2.45 -17.57
N HIS A 65 -0.30 -1.96 -16.40
CA HIS A 65 -0.12 -0.58 -16.01
C HIS A 65 1.37 -0.25 -15.87
N VAL A 66 1.77 0.90 -16.42
CA VAL A 66 3.09 1.50 -16.28
C VAL A 66 2.91 2.74 -15.41
N CYS A 67 3.63 2.82 -14.29
CA CYS A 67 3.45 3.94 -13.35
C CYS A 67 3.76 5.30 -14.03
N ALA A 68 2.93 6.30 -13.76
CA ALA A 68 2.70 7.49 -14.60
C ALA A 68 3.89 8.46 -14.85
N LEU A 69 5.08 8.22 -14.30
CA LEU A 69 6.30 8.97 -14.67
C LEU A 69 7.12 8.23 -15.75
N GLU A 70 6.93 6.93 -15.86
CA GLU A 70 7.64 6.05 -16.77
C GLU A 70 6.98 5.99 -18.16
N GLN A 71 5.68 6.30 -18.26
CA GLN A 71 4.95 6.37 -19.53
C GLN A 71 5.48 7.46 -20.47
N TYR A 72 6.11 8.51 -19.94
CA TYR A 72 6.73 9.60 -20.71
C TYR A 72 8.23 9.38 -20.98
N VAL A 73 8.81 8.28 -20.47
CA VAL A 73 10.18 7.88 -20.74
C VAL A 73 10.15 6.94 -21.95
N HIS A 74 10.82 7.31 -23.03
CA HIS A 74 10.99 6.43 -24.19
C HIS A 74 11.51 5.07 -23.74
N ARG A 75 10.89 3.99 -24.23
CA ARG A 75 11.36 2.62 -23.97
C ARG A 75 12.85 2.56 -24.29
N SER A 76 13.67 2.38 -23.26
CA SER A 76 15.10 2.16 -23.46
C SER A 76 15.27 0.79 -24.11
N SER A 77 16.33 0.61 -24.91
CA SER A 77 16.79 -0.69 -25.42
C SER A 77 16.99 -1.76 -24.33
N ASN A 78 16.93 -1.35 -23.06
CA ASN A 78 17.19 -2.15 -21.88
C ASN A 78 15.90 -2.62 -21.17
N GLY A 79 14.71 -2.39 -21.75
CA GLY A 79 13.44 -2.95 -21.25
C GLY A 79 12.66 -2.12 -20.22
N SER A 80 13.09 -0.88 -19.95
CA SER A 80 12.35 0.09 -19.12
C SER A 80 11.49 0.99 -20.01
N PRO A 81 10.28 1.41 -19.58
CA PRO A 81 9.64 1.17 -18.29
C PRO A 81 9.09 -0.25 -18.09
N TYR A 82 9.08 -0.70 -16.82
CA TYR A 82 8.49 -1.98 -16.43
C TYR A 82 7.00 -1.81 -16.13
N THR A 83 6.21 -2.73 -16.64
CA THR A 83 4.82 -2.88 -16.19
C THR A 83 4.79 -3.37 -14.74
N LEU A 84 3.69 -3.10 -14.06
CA LEU A 84 3.44 -3.57 -12.70
C LEU A 84 3.58 -5.10 -12.60
N GLY A 85 3.04 -5.84 -13.57
CA GLY A 85 3.15 -7.30 -13.62
C GLY A 85 4.58 -7.81 -13.85
N GLU A 86 5.39 -7.15 -14.68
CA GLU A 86 6.79 -7.52 -14.89
C GLU A 86 7.61 -7.35 -13.61
N ALA A 87 7.44 -6.24 -12.91
CA ALA A 87 8.10 -5.98 -11.63
C ALA A 87 7.70 -7.02 -10.57
N GLN A 88 6.40 -7.30 -10.43
CA GLN A 88 5.90 -8.30 -9.51
C GLN A 88 6.42 -9.71 -9.83
N THR A 89 6.41 -10.11 -11.11
CA THR A 89 6.93 -11.40 -11.56
C THR A 89 8.40 -11.56 -11.19
N TYR A 90 9.22 -10.54 -11.47
CA TYR A 90 10.63 -10.55 -11.11
C TYR A 90 10.86 -10.78 -9.60
N LEU A 91 10.05 -10.14 -8.74
CA LEU A 91 10.17 -10.31 -7.29
C LEU A 91 9.81 -11.72 -6.80
N THR A 92 8.92 -12.44 -7.48
CA THR A 92 8.56 -13.82 -7.10
C THR A 92 9.71 -14.81 -7.27
N TRP A 93 10.73 -14.48 -8.07
CA TRP A 93 11.90 -15.34 -8.25
C TRP A 93 12.82 -15.37 -7.03
N TYR A 94 12.78 -14.34 -6.20
CA TYR A 94 13.70 -14.16 -5.08
C TYR A 94 13.02 -14.22 -3.71
N HIS A 95 11.70 -14.13 -3.67
CA HIS A 95 10.94 -14.00 -2.43
C HIS A 95 9.68 -14.87 -2.46
N PRO A 96 9.24 -15.42 -1.30
CA PRO A 96 8.02 -16.22 -1.22
C PRO A 96 6.77 -15.31 -1.17
N ILE A 97 6.55 -14.55 -2.24
CA ILE A 97 5.42 -13.63 -2.42
C ILE A 97 4.35 -14.27 -3.32
N THR A 98 3.08 -14.03 -3.01
CA THR A 98 1.94 -14.18 -3.94
C THR A 98 1.40 -12.79 -4.25
N PHE A 99 1.44 -12.39 -5.51
CA PHE A 99 0.75 -11.18 -5.96
C PHE A 99 -0.67 -11.53 -6.41
N HIS A 100 -1.63 -10.68 -6.06
CA HIS A 100 -3.04 -10.86 -6.39
C HIS A 100 -3.58 -9.57 -7.00
N GLN A 101 -4.06 -9.65 -8.26
CA GLN A 101 -4.66 -8.50 -8.95
C GLN A 101 -6.13 -8.31 -8.52
N THR A 102 -6.34 -7.83 -7.30
CA THR A 102 -7.67 -7.72 -6.67
C THR A 102 -7.67 -6.68 -5.56
N ASP A 103 -8.84 -6.15 -5.23
CA ASP A 103 -9.00 -5.32 -4.04
C ASP A 103 -9.11 -6.17 -2.76
N ALA A 104 -8.85 -5.54 -1.61
CA ALA A 104 -8.84 -6.25 -0.33
C ALA A 104 -10.20 -6.82 0.08
N ILE A 105 -11.31 -6.15 -0.24
CA ILE A 105 -12.65 -6.59 0.14
C ILE A 105 -13.00 -7.87 -0.63
N GLN A 106 -12.74 -7.90 -1.93
CA GLN A 106 -12.93 -9.07 -2.78
C GLN A 106 -12.03 -10.23 -2.35
N PHE A 107 -10.72 -9.98 -2.18
CA PHE A 107 -9.78 -11.01 -1.74
C PHE A 107 -10.17 -11.67 -0.42
N LEU A 108 -10.59 -10.85 0.56
CA LEU A 108 -10.97 -11.33 1.88
C LEU A 108 -12.35 -12.03 1.90
N ALA A 109 -13.20 -11.76 0.91
CA ALA A 109 -14.51 -12.40 0.75
C ALA A 109 -14.44 -13.74 0.02
N ASP A 110 -13.36 -14.01 -0.71
CA ASP A 110 -13.15 -15.27 -1.43
C ASP A 110 -13.06 -16.45 -0.44
N ASP A 111 -13.89 -17.48 -0.67
CA ASP A 111 -13.97 -18.69 0.15
C ASP A 111 -12.63 -19.45 0.22
N THR A 112 -11.78 -19.35 -0.81
CA THR A 112 -10.44 -19.95 -0.82
C THR A 112 -9.49 -19.28 0.18
N ASN A 113 -9.79 -18.03 0.57
CA ASN A 113 -9.00 -17.27 1.50
C ASN A 113 -9.59 -17.25 2.91
N LYS A 114 -10.83 -17.72 3.14
CA LYS A 114 -11.57 -17.52 4.41
C LYS A 114 -10.79 -17.95 5.67
N ASP A 115 -10.01 -19.01 5.57
CA ASP A 115 -9.24 -19.60 6.69
C ASP A 115 -7.82 -19.02 6.79
N LYS A 116 -7.43 -18.09 5.90
CA LYS A 116 -6.14 -17.40 5.97
C LYS A 116 -6.11 -16.40 7.12
N GLU A 117 -5.02 -16.46 7.87
CA GLU A 117 -4.67 -15.54 8.94
C GLU A 117 -3.26 -14.97 8.75
N TRP A 118 -3.10 -13.69 9.09
CA TRP A 118 -1.85 -12.98 8.97
C TRP A 118 -1.33 -12.52 10.32
N GLU A 119 -0.02 -12.59 10.51
CA GLU A 119 0.58 -11.99 11.69
C GLU A 119 0.57 -10.45 11.60
N VAL A 120 0.82 -9.97 10.39
CA VAL A 120 0.98 -8.55 10.08
C VAL A 120 0.17 -8.22 8.83
N VAL A 121 -0.67 -7.20 8.92
CA VAL A 121 -1.27 -6.53 7.77
C VAL A 121 -0.60 -5.17 7.61
N VAL A 122 -0.24 -4.80 6.39
CA VAL A 122 0.44 -3.53 6.09
C VAL A 122 -0.30 -2.77 4.99
N LEU A 123 -0.53 -1.49 5.24
CA LEU A 123 -0.95 -0.50 4.26
C LEU A 123 0.12 0.59 4.21
N VAL A 124 0.78 0.78 3.08
CA VAL A 124 1.82 1.80 2.91
C VAL A 124 1.53 2.63 1.69
N HIS A 125 1.28 3.93 1.88
CA HIS A 125 0.93 4.86 0.79
C HIS A 125 -0.21 4.35 -0.09
N SER A 126 -1.15 3.63 0.51
CA SER A 126 -2.28 3.04 -0.18
C SER A 126 -3.63 3.55 0.33
N VAL A 127 -3.67 4.16 1.52
CA VAL A 127 -4.94 4.57 2.14
C VAL A 127 -5.57 5.73 1.38
N TRP A 128 -4.77 6.66 0.85
CA TRP A 128 -5.28 7.79 0.06
C TRP A 128 -5.94 7.38 -1.26
N TYR A 129 -5.72 6.16 -1.74
CA TYR A 129 -6.34 5.64 -2.97
C TYR A 129 -7.67 4.94 -2.73
N PHE A 130 -8.16 4.88 -1.49
CA PHE A 130 -9.48 4.35 -1.20
C PHE A 130 -10.52 5.40 -1.58
N ASP A 131 -11.52 5.00 -2.37
CA ASP A 131 -12.59 5.92 -2.82
C ASP A 131 -13.34 6.57 -1.65
N PHE A 132 -13.50 5.83 -0.56
CA PHE A 132 -14.21 6.27 0.64
C PHE A 132 -13.59 5.73 1.92
N VAL A 133 -13.70 6.50 3.01
CA VAL A 133 -13.35 6.06 4.37
C VAL A 133 -14.07 4.75 4.74
N THR A 134 -15.29 4.55 4.22
CA THR A 134 -16.08 3.34 4.43
C THR A 134 -15.42 2.09 3.85
N THR A 135 -14.64 2.22 2.77
CA THR A 135 -13.89 1.11 2.17
C THR A 135 -12.77 0.67 3.10
N LEU A 136 -12.01 1.60 3.70
CA LEU A 136 -10.97 1.25 4.68
C LEU A 136 -11.58 0.55 5.89
N ARG A 137 -12.68 1.08 6.41
CA ARG A 137 -13.40 0.48 7.54
C ARG A 137 -13.88 -0.94 7.22
N LYS A 138 -14.53 -1.16 6.08
CA LYS A 138 -14.99 -2.51 5.64
C LYS A 138 -13.82 -3.48 5.50
N THR A 139 -12.68 -3.03 4.96
CA THR A 139 -11.46 -3.84 4.88
C THR A 139 -10.96 -4.24 6.26
N LEU A 140 -10.88 -3.30 7.20
CA LEU A 140 -10.46 -3.58 8.58
C LEU A 140 -11.45 -4.50 9.32
N GLU A 141 -12.76 -4.33 9.09
CA GLU A 141 -13.82 -5.21 9.62
C GLU A 141 -13.64 -6.66 9.12
N LYS A 142 -13.38 -6.85 7.82
CA LYS A 142 -13.13 -8.18 7.23
C LYS A 142 -11.84 -8.85 7.73
N LEU A 143 -10.87 -8.06 8.18
CA LEU A 143 -9.62 -8.56 8.78
C LEU A 143 -9.76 -8.91 10.26
N LYS A 144 -10.86 -8.52 10.91
CA LYS A 144 -11.07 -8.77 12.34
C LYS A 144 -11.07 -10.27 12.60
N GLY A 145 -10.24 -10.70 13.55
CA GLY A 145 -10.05 -12.13 13.88
C GLY A 145 -9.08 -12.86 12.94
N ARG A 146 -8.67 -12.25 11.83
CA ARG A 146 -7.76 -12.84 10.84
C ARG A 146 -6.38 -12.19 10.83
N MET A 147 -6.13 -11.24 11.72
CA MET A 147 -4.82 -10.63 11.89
C MET A 147 -4.48 -10.35 13.36
N LYS A 148 -3.17 -10.34 13.67
CA LYS A 148 -2.69 -9.95 15.01
C LYS A 148 -2.41 -8.45 15.11
N ARG A 149 -1.82 -7.87 14.07
CA ARG A 149 -1.36 -6.48 14.00
C ARG A 149 -1.67 -5.88 12.63
N VAL A 150 -2.06 -4.61 12.62
CA VAL A 150 -2.15 -3.82 11.40
C VAL A 150 -1.24 -2.60 11.53
N PHE A 151 -0.48 -2.35 10.46
CA PHE A 151 0.39 -1.20 10.32
C PHE A 151 -0.09 -0.35 9.16
N ILE A 152 -0.29 0.94 9.44
CA ILE A 152 -0.69 1.92 8.45
C ILE A 152 0.42 2.96 8.38
N ALA A 153 0.99 3.11 7.20
CA ALA A 153 2.03 4.05 6.86
C ALA A 153 1.52 5.01 5.79
N GLU A 154 1.31 6.27 6.15
CA GLU A 154 0.79 7.26 5.21
C GLU A 154 1.44 8.63 5.35
N HIS A 155 1.35 9.44 4.29
CA HIS A 155 1.77 10.84 4.31
C HIS A 155 1.01 11.62 5.39
N ALA A 156 1.77 12.34 6.21
CA ALA A 156 1.20 13.33 7.11
C ALA A 156 0.78 14.57 6.33
N LEU A 157 -0.42 15.11 6.61
CA LEU A 157 -0.81 16.46 6.18
C LEU A 157 -0.09 17.57 6.96
N ARG A 158 1.15 17.29 7.40
CA ARG A 158 2.02 18.21 8.11
C ARG A 158 3.45 17.94 7.67
N ALA A 159 4.11 18.99 7.18
CA ALA A 159 5.52 18.95 6.84
C ALA A 159 6.37 19.23 8.10
N THR A 160 7.42 18.43 8.31
CA THR A 160 8.41 18.63 9.39
C THR A 160 9.68 19.31 8.90
N SER A 161 9.82 19.51 7.59
CA SER A 161 10.89 20.29 6.95
C SER A 161 10.32 21.11 5.81
N ARG A 162 11.10 22.06 5.29
CA ARG A 162 10.67 22.91 4.17
C ARG A 162 10.54 22.10 2.87
N GLU A 163 11.45 21.17 2.66
CA GLU A 163 11.53 20.31 1.47
C GLU A 163 10.33 19.35 1.37
N ALA A 164 9.68 19.06 2.51
CA ALA A 164 8.49 18.23 2.57
C ALA A 164 7.18 19.00 2.32
N GLN A 165 7.20 20.34 2.26
CA GLN A 165 6.00 21.14 2.02
C GLN A 165 5.27 20.77 0.71
N PRO A 166 5.95 20.52 -0.42
CA PRO A 166 5.28 20.08 -1.65
C PRO A 166 4.44 18.80 -1.47
N HIS A 167 4.88 17.86 -0.63
CA HIS A 167 4.11 16.62 -0.36
C HIS A 167 2.81 16.86 0.40
N VAL A 168 2.70 17.97 1.14
CA VAL A 168 1.45 18.37 1.82
C VAL A 168 0.59 19.26 0.91
N LEU A 169 1.23 20.18 0.18
CA LEU A 169 0.51 21.10 -0.70
C LEU A 169 -0.13 20.39 -1.89
N ALA A 170 0.52 19.37 -2.46
CA ALA A 170 0.00 18.62 -3.60
C ALA A 170 -1.37 17.96 -3.30
N PRO A 171 -1.54 17.14 -2.26
CA PRO A 171 -2.83 16.53 -1.94
C PRO A 171 -3.88 17.56 -1.52
N ILE A 172 -3.52 18.62 -0.78
CA ILE A 172 -4.46 19.71 -0.45
C ILE A 172 -4.94 20.39 -1.73
N SER A 173 -4.04 20.74 -2.65
CA SER A 173 -4.40 21.36 -3.92
C SER A 173 -5.31 20.47 -4.76
N ARG A 174 -5.02 19.15 -4.79
CA ARG A 174 -5.86 18.16 -5.46
C ARG A 174 -7.26 18.10 -4.84
N ALA A 175 -7.35 18.05 -3.51
CA ALA A 175 -8.63 18.04 -2.80
C ALA A 175 -9.44 19.31 -3.06
N THR A 176 -8.81 20.48 -2.98
CA THR A 176 -9.46 21.77 -3.30
C THR A 176 -9.98 21.80 -4.74
N LEU A 177 -9.19 21.33 -5.70
CA LEU A 177 -9.59 21.26 -7.10
C LEU A 177 -10.80 20.35 -7.30
N GLU A 178 -10.81 19.16 -6.68
CA GLU A 178 -11.94 18.23 -6.81
C GLU A 178 -13.23 18.78 -6.18
N VAL A 179 -13.15 19.47 -5.03
CA VAL A 179 -14.30 20.15 -4.43
C VAL A 179 -14.87 21.21 -5.37
N LEU A 180 -14.01 22.07 -5.91
CA LEU A 180 -14.40 23.12 -6.85
C LEU A 180 -15.00 22.55 -8.14
N ARG A 181 -14.42 21.46 -8.67
CA ARG A 181 -14.93 20.76 -9.86
C ARG A 181 -16.33 20.20 -9.63
N LEU A 182 -16.64 19.71 -8.44
CA LEU A 182 -17.94 19.14 -8.10
C LEU A 182 -19.01 20.20 -7.83
N GLY A 183 -18.68 21.50 -7.88
CA GLY A 183 -19.61 22.59 -7.64
C GLY A 183 -20.14 22.67 -6.21
N ARG A 184 -19.49 21.98 -5.25
CA ARG A 184 -19.90 21.99 -3.85
C ARG A 184 -19.29 23.20 -3.16
N THR A 185 -20.13 23.99 -2.48
CA THR A 185 -19.63 25.04 -1.58
C THR A 185 -19.15 24.42 -0.28
N VAL A 186 -18.25 25.12 0.42
CA VAL A 186 -17.67 24.67 1.71
C VAL A 186 -18.76 24.46 2.79
N GLU A 187 -19.94 25.05 2.61
CA GLU A 187 -21.09 24.95 3.53
C GLU A 187 -21.89 23.64 3.38
N GLU A 188 -21.82 22.96 2.24
CA GLU A 188 -22.46 21.65 2.02
C GLU A 188 -21.56 20.47 2.44
N ALA A 189 -20.32 20.76 2.83
CA ALA A 189 -19.41 19.81 3.46
C ALA A 189 -19.67 19.76 4.97
N GLU A 190 -20.90 19.44 5.37
CA GLU A 190 -21.13 18.89 6.70
C GLU A 190 -20.36 17.57 6.78
N TRP A 191 -19.32 17.55 7.61
CA TRP A 191 -18.28 16.54 7.59
C TRP A 191 -18.80 15.13 7.91
N ILE A 192 -18.28 14.20 7.11
CA ILE A 192 -18.09 12.76 7.36
C ILE A 192 -17.41 12.52 8.71
#